data_AF-A0A7X7VWW7-F1
#
_entry.id   AF-A0A7X7VWW7-F1
#
_cell.length_a   1.000
_cell.length_b   1.000
_cell.length_c   1.000
_cell.angle_alpha   90.00
_cell.angle_beta   90.00
_cell.angle_gamma   90.00
#
_symmetry.space_group_name_H-M   'P 1'
#
loop_
_entity.id
_entity.type
_entity.pdbx_description
1 polymer ?
#
loop_
_entity_poly.entity_id
_entity_poly.type
_entity_poly.pdbx_seq_one_letter_code
_entity_poly.pdbx_strand_id
1 'polypeptide(L)'
;MVRKSFLESSGIRYTEGLAYAEDVDFFVRLLLEAKQIHVETRTCYIYKKNPYQVTRNIDRIAARKAVDEAFRRLAKWLREQKAPHEIVVEMKKSETKARINLLREALRKGDFSLFRHLIETKETKEALRLARKGLLSGKWYLRSLIIRLFAYYLSPG
;
A
#
# COMPACT_ATOMS: atom_id res chain seq x y z
N MET A 1 10.36 -1.46 18.71
CA MET A 1 9.66 -0.96 19.91
C MET A 1 9.54 0.55 19.84
N VAL A 2 8.49 1.14 20.43
CA VAL A 2 8.30 2.60 20.48
C VAL A 2 8.23 3.02 21.94
N ARG A 3 8.94 4.10 22.32
CA ARG A 3 8.91 4.61 23.70
C ARG A 3 7.51 5.17 24.02
N LYS A 4 6.95 4.80 25.17
CA LYS A 4 5.62 5.27 25.61
C LYS A 4 5.55 6.80 25.67
N SER A 5 6.56 7.45 26.23
CA SER A 5 6.61 8.91 26.32
C SER A 5 6.55 9.60 24.94
N PHE A 6 7.19 9.02 23.92
CA PHE A 6 7.13 9.53 22.55
C PHE A 6 5.74 9.32 21.91
N LEU A 7 5.10 8.18 22.17
CA LEU A 7 3.71 7.95 21.73
C LEU A 7 2.76 8.97 22.37
N GLU A 8 2.94 9.27 23.66
CA GLU A 8 2.11 10.24 24.37
C GLU A 8 2.35 11.66 23.86
N SER A 9 3.61 12.08 23.69
CA SER A 9 3.94 13.43 23.25
C SER A 9 3.63 13.72 21.78
N SER A 10 3.73 12.73 20.89
CA SER A 10 3.44 12.92 19.46
C SER A 10 1.94 12.95 19.16
N GLY A 11 1.09 12.45 20.06
CA GLY A 11 -0.34 12.31 19.82
C GLY A 11 -0.71 11.31 18.71
N ILE A 12 0.26 10.61 18.11
CA ILE A 12 0.00 9.66 17.02
C ILE A 12 -0.72 8.43 17.57
N ARG A 13 -1.85 8.08 16.96
CA ARG A 13 -2.69 6.93 17.28
C ARG A 13 -3.02 6.16 16.01
N TYR A 14 -3.49 4.93 16.16
CA TYR A 14 -4.09 4.21 15.04
C TYR A 14 -5.25 5.02 14.47
N THR A 15 -5.28 5.17 13.16
CA THR A 15 -6.40 5.86 12.54
C THR A 15 -7.65 5.00 12.63
N GLU A 16 -8.69 5.52 13.28
CA GLU A 16 -10.00 4.87 13.34
C GLU A 16 -10.57 4.65 11.93
N GLY A 17 -11.30 3.53 11.75
CA GLY A 17 -11.92 3.16 10.48
C GLY A 17 -10.97 2.55 9.44
N LEU A 18 -9.66 2.48 9.69
CA LEU A 18 -8.76 1.67 8.85
C LEU A 18 -8.83 0.20 9.26
N ALA A 19 -9.49 -0.62 8.44
CA ALA A 19 -9.50 -2.07 8.62
C ALA A 19 -8.23 -2.77 8.10
N TYR A 20 -7.43 -2.08 7.28
CA TYR A 20 -6.21 -2.61 6.68
C TYR A 20 -5.15 -1.52 6.55
N ALA A 21 -3.88 -1.93 6.67
CA ALA A 21 -2.70 -1.06 6.58
C ALA A 21 -2.68 0.06 7.65
N GLU A 22 -3.45 -0.10 8.72
CA GLU A 22 -3.47 0.74 9.90
C GLU A 22 -2.13 0.73 10.64
N ASP A 23 -1.45 -0.42 10.63
CA ASP A 23 -0.10 -0.58 11.15
C ASP A 23 0.90 0.24 10.34
N VAL A 24 0.86 0.17 9.01
CA VAL A 24 1.72 0.97 8.14
C VAL A 24 1.45 2.46 8.31
N ASP A 25 0.18 2.88 8.32
CA ASP A 25 -0.21 4.29 8.56
C ASP A 25 0.33 4.81 9.90
N PHE A 26 0.15 4.03 10.97
CA PHE A 26 0.64 4.36 12.30
C PHE A 26 2.18 4.46 12.34
N PHE A 27 2.88 3.44 11.83
CA PHE A 27 4.34 3.40 11.90
C PHE A 27 5.01 4.47 11.03
N VAL A 28 4.50 4.74 9.83
CA VAL A 28 5.08 5.78 8.96
C VAL A 28 4.96 7.16 9.60
N ARG A 29 3.82 7.47 10.25
CA ARG A 29 3.66 8.73 11.00
C ARG A 29 4.67 8.83 12.14
N LEU A 30 4.84 7.74 12.90
CA LEU A 30 5.83 7.72 13.99
C LEU A 30 7.26 7.91 13.50
N LEU A 31 7.61 7.27 12.38
CA LEU A 31 8.94 7.39 11.79
C LEU A 31 9.22 8.80 11.30
N LEU A 32 8.20 9.52 10.81
CA LEU A 32 8.34 10.89 10.37
C LEU A 32 8.63 11.85 11.53
N GLU A 33 7.99 11.65 12.68
CA GLU A 33 8.19 12.47 13.90
C GLU A 33 9.42 12.06 14.72
N ALA A 34 10.00 10.88 14.46
CA ALA A 34 11.09 10.36 15.24
C ALA A 34 12.40 11.10 14.94
N LYS A 35 12.98 11.74 15.96
CA LYS A 35 14.32 12.35 15.87
C LYS A 35 15.45 11.34 15.83
N GLN A 36 15.23 10.16 16.43
CA GLN A 36 16.23 9.10 16.51
C GLN A 36 15.56 7.75 16.32
N ILE A 37 16.12 6.97 15.39
CA ILE A 37 15.68 5.61 15.10
C ILE A 37 16.90 4.71 15.25
N HIS A 38 16.75 3.65 16.05
CA HIS A 38 17.77 2.61 16.19
C HIS A 38 17.26 1.33 15.53
N VAL A 39 18.09 0.76 14.65
CA VAL A 39 17.82 -0.52 13.99
C VAL A 39 18.66 -1.58 14.66
N GLU A 40 18.02 -2.43 15.45
CA GLU A 40 18.65 -3.60 16.06
C GLU A 40 18.74 -4.73 15.02
N THR A 41 19.95 -5.24 14.80
CA THR A 41 20.22 -6.32 13.82
C THR A 41 20.23 -7.70 14.46
N ARG A 42 20.26 -7.77 15.79
CA ARG A 42 20.12 -9.02 16.54
C ARG A 42 18.70 -9.54 16.46
N THR A 43 18.56 -10.85 16.30
CA THR A 43 17.25 -11.52 16.21
C THR A 43 16.48 -11.38 17.53
N CYS A 44 15.54 -10.44 17.60
CA CYS A 44 14.55 -10.41 18.66
C CYS A 44 13.41 -11.36 18.29
N TYR A 45 13.30 -12.48 18.99
CA TYR A 45 12.17 -13.40 18.81
C TYR A 45 10.87 -12.77 19.31
N ILE A 46 9.96 -12.42 18.39
CA ILE A 46 8.55 -12.17 18.70
C ILE A 46 7.74 -13.31 18.08
N TYR A 47 7.58 -14.40 18.84
CA TYR A 47 6.72 -15.51 18.41
C TYR A 47 5.25 -15.16 18.66
N LYS A 48 4.54 -14.72 17.62
CA LYS A 48 3.08 -14.58 17.68
C LYS A 48 2.41 -15.86 17.16
N LYS A 49 2.04 -16.78 18.06
CA LYS A 49 1.12 -17.89 17.70
C LYS A 49 -0.26 -17.26 17.44
N ASN A 50 -0.74 -17.36 16.20
CA ASN A 50 -2.11 -16.95 15.83
C ASN A 50 -2.95 -18.21 15.57
N PRO A 51 -3.65 -18.76 16.59
CA PRO A 51 -4.48 -19.95 16.42
C PRO A 51 -5.69 -19.75 15.50
N TYR A 52 -6.10 -18.50 15.27
CA TYR A 52 -7.25 -18.13 14.46
C TYR A 52 -6.90 -17.08 13.40
N GLN A 53 -5.94 -17.39 12.52
CA GLN A 53 -5.65 -16.50 11.40
C GLN A 53 -6.90 -16.41 10.49
N VAL A 54 -7.59 -15.27 10.52
CA VAL A 54 -8.83 -14.98 9.78
C VAL A 54 -8.52 -14.79 8.27
N THR A 55 -7.73 -15.66 7.66
CA THR A 55 -7.32 -15.54 6.24
C THR A 55 -8.25 -16.28 5.29
N ARG A 56 -9.18 -17.10 5.80
CA ARG A 56 -10.06 -17.95 4.97
C ARG A 56 -11.33 -17.25 4.46
N ASN A 57 -11.86 -16.25 5.18
CA ASN A 57 -13.14 -15.59 4.85
C ASN A 57 -13.02 -14.09 4.48
N ILE A 58 -11.80 -13.58 4.22
CA ILE A 58 -11.64 -12.18 3.81
C ILE A 58 -12.03 -12.02 2.35
N ASP A 59 -12.94 -11.08 2.06
CA ASP A 59 -13.09 -10.55 0.71
C ASP A 59 -11.78 -9.83 0.31
N ARG A 60 -11.04 -10.50 -0.57
CA ARG A 60 -9.74 -10.02 -1.03
C ARG A 60 -9.85 -8.73 -1.83
N ILE A 61 -10.92 -8.54 -2.60
CA ILE A 61 -11.11 -7.31 -3.38
C ILE A 61 -11.33 -6.15 -2.42
N ALA A 62 -12.25 -6.30 -1.46
CA ALA A 62 -12.49 -5.30 -0.43
C ALA A 62 -11.20 -4.97 0.36
N ALA A 63 -10.44 -5.98 0.76
CA ALA A 63 -9.16 -5.79 1.44
C ALA A 63 -8.13 -5.05 0.57
N ARG A 64 -8.00 -5.39 -0.72
CA ARG A 64 -7.07 -4.69 -1.63
C ARG A 64 -7.51 -3.24 -1.88
N LYS A 65 -8.80 -2.99 -1.96
CA LYS A 65 -9.35 -1.64 -2.12
C LYS A 65 -9.05 -0.79 -0.89
N ALA A 66 -9.28 -1.33 0.31
CA ALA A 66 -8.97 -0.65 1.56
C ALA A 66 -7.48 -0.32 1.71
N VAL A 67 -6.58 -1.26 1.36
CA VAL A 67 -5.13 -1.01 1.39
C VAL A 67 -4.72 0.08 0.39
N ASP A 68 -5.25 0.06 -0.84
CA ASP A 68 -4.97 1.09 -1.86
C ASP A 68 -5.42 2.48 -1.39
N GLU A 69 -6.60 2.58 -0.80
CA GLU A 69 -7.14 3.82 -0.24
C GLU A 69 -6.31 4.32 0.95
N ALA A 70 -5.95 3.44 1.88
CA ALA A 70 -5.13 3.77 3.04
C ALA A 70 -3.78 4.36 2.62
N PHE A 71 -3.13 3.75 1.63
CA PHE A 71 -1.84 4.22 1.10
C PHE A 71 -1.96 5.55 0.36
N ARG A 72 -3.02 5.76 -0.43
CA ARG A 72 -3.28 7.06 -1.05
C ARG A 72 -3.48 8.17 -0.03
N ARG A 73 -4.25 7.89 1.02
CA ARG A 73 -4.52 8.83 2.10
C ARG A 73 -3.23 9.19 2.84
N LEU A 74 -2.43 8.18 3.19
CA LEU A 74 -1.12 8.37 3.81
C LEU A 74 -0.16 9.16 2.91
N ALA A 75 -0.12 8.87 1.61
CA ALA A 75 0.69 9.61 0.64
C ALA A 75 0.26 11.08 0.48
N LYS A 76 -1.04 11.37 0.58
CA LYS A 76 -1.55 12.75 0.63
C LYS A 76 -1.08 13.45 1.91
N TRP A 77 -1.27 12.83 3.07
CA TRP A 77 -0.84 13.37 4.36
C TRP A 77 0.68 13.64 4.39
N LEU A 78 1.51 12.72 3.91
CA LEU A 78 2.96 12.90 3.85
C LEU A 78 3.38 14.10 2.99
N ARG A 79 2.67 14.37 1.88
CA ARG A 79 2.92 15.55 1.05
C ARG A 79 2.55 16.84 1.79
N GLU A 80 1.45 16.83 2.53
CA GLU A 80 1.02 17.98 3.34
C GLU A 80 2.01 18.27 4.48
N GLN A 81 2.58 17.22 5.09
CA GLN A 81 3.63 17.34 6.11
C GLN A 81 5.02 17.66 5.53
N LYS A 82 5.14 17.84 4.21
CA LYS A 82 6.43 18.07 3.52
C LYS A 82 7.48 17.02 3.89
N ALA A 83 7.07 15.76 3.96
CA ALA A 83 7.95 14.66 4.31
C ALA A 83 9.18 14.61 3.38
N PRO A 84 10.34 14.13 3.87
CA PRO A 84 11.54 13.92 3.07
C PRO A 84 11.25 13.19 1.76
N HIS A 85 11.97 13.57 0.71
CA HIS A 85 11.73 13.08 -0.65
C HIS A 85 11.79 11.54 -0.72
N GLU A 86 12.72 10.94 0.01
CA GLU A 86 12.94 9.51 0.10
C GLU A 86 11.72 8.76 0.65
N ILE A 87 11.08 9.34 1.68
CA ILE A 87 9.84 8.78 2.27
C ILE A 87 8.70 8.89 1.26
N VAL A 88 8.57 10.02 0.57
CA VAL A 88 7.56 10.22 -0.47
C VAL A 88 7.75 9.22 -1.61
N VAL A 89 8.99 8.96 -2.04
CA VAL A 89 9.32 7.97 -3.07
C VAL A 89 8.96 6.54 -2.64
N GLU A 90 9.30 6.14 -1.41
CA GLU A 90 8.98 4.81 -0.91
C GLU A 90 7.47 4.62 -0.71
N MET A 91 6.78 5.67 -0.26
CA MET A 91 5.32 5.67 -0.20
C MET A 91 4.71 5.54 -1.61
N LYS A 92 5.25 6.25 -2.61
CA LYS A 92 4.78 6.13 -3.99
C LYS A 92 4.96 4.72 -4.55
N LYS A 93 6.05 4.03 -4.20
CA LYS A 93 6.22 2.60 -4.53
C LYS A 93 5.12 1.75 -3.89
N SER A 94 4.81 1.98 -2.62
CA SER A 94 3.79 1.22 -1.87
C SER A 94 2.39 1.45 -2.43
N GLU A 95 2.01 2.71 -2.72
CA GLU A 95 0.77 3.08 -3.40
C GLU A 95 0.66 2.37 -4.77
N THR A 96 1.72 2.44 -5.58
CA THR A 96 1.77 1.81 -6.91
C THR A 96 1.58 0.29 -6.82
N LYS A 97 2.24 -0.37 -5.86
CA LYS A 97 2.11 -1.81 -5.62
C LYS A 97 0.70 -2.18 -5.18
N ALA A 98 0.07 -1.37 -4.32
CA ALA A 98 -1.31 -1.58 -3.87
C ALA A 98 -2.29 -1.51 -5.04
N ARG A 99 -2.17 -0.48 -5.89
CA ARG A 99 -3.01 -0.31 -7.08
C ARG A 99 -2.89 -1.48 -8.06
N ILE A 100 -1.65 -1.90 -8.37
CA ILE A 100 -1.39 -3.07 -9.22
C ILE A 100 -1.98 -4.34 -8.61
N ASN A 101 -1.89 -4.52 -7.28
CA ASN A 101 -2.48 -5.67 -6.61
C ASN A 101 -4.01 -5.69 -6.66
N LEU A 102 -4.66 -4.53 -6.51
CA LEU A 102 -6.12 -4.42 -6.62
C LEU A 102 -6.59 -4.84 -8.01
N LEU A 103 -5.98 -4.30 -9.06
CA LEU A 103 -6.27 -4.68 -10.46
C LEU A 103 -6.05 -6.17 -10.70
N ARG A 104 -4.97 -6.74 -10.15
CA ARG A 104 -4.69 -8.18 -10.26
C ARG A 104 -5.72 -9.04 -9.55
N GLU A 105 -6.18 -8.63 -8.38
CA GLU A 105 -7.20 -9.39 -7.66
C GLU A 105 -8.55 -9.32 -8.38
N ALA A 106 -8.92 -8.15 -8.94
CA ALA A 106 -10.10 -8.01 -9.79
C ALA A 106 -10.05 -8.97 -10.99
N LEU A 107 -8.94 -9.00 -11.74
CA LEU A 107 -8.75 -9.96 -12.85
C LEU A 107 -8.82 -11.42 -12.39
N ARG A 108 -8.13 -11.76 -11.30
CA ARG A 108 -8.08 -13.12 -10.76
C ARG A 108 -9.45 -13.63 -10.29
N LYS A 109 -10.32 -12.72 -9.86
CA LYS A 109 -11.69 -13.02 -9.42
C LYS A 109 -12.73 -12.93 -10.54
N GLY A 110 -12.33 -12.52 -11.75
CA GLY A 110 -13.23 -12.32 -12.87
C GLY A 110 -14.13 -11.09 -12.75
N ASP A 111 -13.82 -10.14 -11.85
CA ASP A 111 -14.59 -8.90 -11.71
C ASP A 111 -14.13 -7.87 -12.75
N PHE A 112 -14.53 -8.11 -14.00
CA PHE A 112 -14.16 -7.26 -15.13
C PHE A 112 -14.84 -5.88 -15.09
N SER A 113 -15.95 -5.75 -14.37
CA SER A 113 -16.61 -4.46 -14.15
C SER A 113 -15.71 -3.55 -13.32
N LEU A 114 -15.27 -4.05 -12.15
CA LEU A 114 -14.32 -3.32 -11.31
C LEU A 114 -13.00 -3.06 -12.03
N PHE A 115 -12.47 -4.06 -12.75
CA PHE A 115 -11.21 -3.89 -13.49
C PHE A 115 -11.31 -2.76 -14.53
N ARG A 116 -12.37 -2.73 -15.35
CA ARG A 116 -12.60 -1.68 -16.35
C ARG A 116 -12.78 -0.31 -15.71
N HIS A 117 -13.50 -0.23 -14.59
CA HIS A 117 -13.60 1.03 -13.86
C HIS A 117 -12.24 1.52 -13.35
N LEU A 118 -11.43 0.63 -12.77
CA LEU A 118 -10.14 0.98 -12.19
C LEU A 118 -9.07 1.31 -13.23
N ILE A 119 -9.06 0.66 -14.40
CA ILE A 119 -7.99 0.85 -15.39
C ILE A 119 -7.96 2.26 -15.96
N GLU A 120 -9.12 2.92 -16.02
CA GLU A 120 -9.29 4.26 -16.60
C GLU A 120 -8.87 5.38 -15.65
N THR A 121 -8.75 5.11 -14.35
CA THR A 121 -8.48 6.14 -13.35
C THR A 121 -7.06 6.70 -13.46
N LYS A 122 -6.90 7.96 -13.01
CA LYS A 122 -5.60 8.66 -13.04
C LYS A 122 -4.54 7.91 -12.24
N GLU A 123 -4.94 7.31 -11.13
CA GLU A 123 -4.06 6.56 -10.24
C GLU A 123 -3.52 5.29 -10.90
N THR A 124 -4.36 4.59 -11.65
CA THR A 124 -3.91 3.42 -12.41
C THR A 124 -2.97 3.82 -13.54
N LYS A 125 -3.31 4.86 -14.30
CA LYS A 125 -2.44 5.39 -15.36
C LYS A 125 -1.07 5.79 -14.80
N GLU A 126 -1.05 6.46 -13.65
CA GLU A 126 0.19 6.82 -12.96
C GLU A 126 0.94 5.59 -12.47
N ALA A 127 0.27 4.65 -11.81
CA ALA A 127 0.89 3.44 -11.28
C ALA A 127 1.58 2.61 -12.38
N LEU A 128 0.88 2.42 -13.50
CA LEU A 128 1.41 1.70 -14.65
C LEU A 128 2.55 2.46 -15.34
N ARG A 129 2.54 3.80 -15.33
CA ARG A 129 3.65 4.62 -15.84
C ARG A 129 4.89 4.48 -14.95
N LEU A 130 4.71 4.54 -13.63
CA LEU A 130 5.81 4.43 -12.67
C LEU A 130 6.45 3.05 -12.67
N ALA A 131 5.64 1.99 -12.78
CA ALA A 131 6.15 0.63 -12.94
C ALA A 131 7.07 0.50 -14.17
N ARG A 132 6.74 1.17 -15.29
CA ARG A 132 7.56 1.18 -16.51
C ARG A 132 8.85 1.99 -16.36
N LYS A 133 8.86 3.04 -15.54
CA LYS A 133 10.05 3.86 -15.28
C LYS A 133 11.08 3.20 -14.36
N GLY A 134 10.89 1.93 -14.00
CA GLY A 134 11.82 1.21 -13.12
C GLY A 134 11.69 1.55 -11.63
N LEU A 135 10.61 2.25 -11.22
CA LEU A 135 10.39 2.58 -9.81
C LEU A 135 10.16 1.32 -8.93
N LEU A 136 9.71 0.23 -9.54
CA LEU A 136 9.44 -1.05 -8.89
C LEU A 136 10.40 -2.14 -9.38
N SER A 137 10.55 -3.20 -8.60
CA SER A 137 11.33 -4.37 -9.02
C SER A 137 10.74 -5.07 -10.25
N GLY A 138 11.55 -5.84 -10.98
CA GLY A 138 11.15 -6.51 -12.23
C GLY A 138 9.87 -7.37 -12.12
N LYS A 139 9.66 -8.02 -10.96
CA LYS A 139 8.43 -8.75 -10.64
C LYS A 139 7.17 -7.89 -10.76
N TRP A 140 7.24 -6.64 -10.29
CA TRP A 140 6.11 -5.71 -10.32
C TRP A 140 5.93 -5.04 -11.68
N TYR A 141 7.03 -4.83 -12.40
CA TYR A 141 6.97 -4.44 -13.81
C TYR A 141 6.22 -5.48 -14.64
N LEU A 142 6.57 -6.76 -14.54
CA LEU A 142 5.88 -7.85 -15.25
C LEU A 142 4.39 -7.91 -14.91
N ARG A 143 4.05 -7.75 -13.62
CA ARG A 143 2.65 -7.66 -13.17
C ARG A 143 1.88 -6.51 -13.81
N SER A 144 2.54 -5.36 -13.98
CA SER A 144 1.95 -4.19 -14.65
C SER A 144 1.74 -4.43 -16.16
N LEU A 145 2.63 -5.19 -16.81
CA LEU A 145 2.49 -5.57 -18.21
C LEU A 145 1.28 -6.47 -18.43
N ILE A 146 1.07 -7.47 -17.56
CA ILE A 146 -0.12 -8.35 -17.64
C ILE A 146 -1.40 -7.52 -17.54
N ILE A 147 -1.48 -6.58 -16.59
CA ILE A 147 -2.64 -5.66 -16.48
C ILE A 147 -2.86 -4.90 -17.78
N ARG A 148 -1.80 -4.35 -18.40
CA ARG A 148 -1.91 -3.61 -19.66
C ARG A 148 -2.38 -4.48 -20.82
N LEU A 149 -1.88 -5.72 -20.92
CA LEU A 149 -2.34 -6.67 -21.93
C LEU A 149 -3.82 -6.97 -21.77
N PHE A 150 -4.28 -7.28 -20.56
CA PHE A 150 -5.70 -7.49 -20.29
C PHE A 150 -6.55 -6.25 -20.58
N ALA A 151 -6.06 -5.06 -20.25
CA ALA A 151 -6.75 -3.81 -20.58
C ALA A 151 -6.93 -3.65 -22.10
N TYR A 152 -5.90 -3.97 -22.89
CA TYR A 152 -5.98 -3.93 -24.35
C TYR A 152 -7.02 -4.91 -24.91
N TYR A 153 -7.12 -6.13 -24.37
CA TYR A 153 -8.10 -7.12 -24.82
C TYR A 153 -9.53 -6.86 -24.34
N LEU A 154 -9.72 -6.17 -23.21
CA LEU A 154 -11.03 -5.93 -22.61
C LEU A 154 -11.67 -4.59 -23.05
N SER A 155 -10.91 -3.74 -23.73
CA SER A 155 -11.43 -2.56 -24.42
C SER A 155 -11.66 -2.92 -25.89
N PRO A 156 -12.91 -3.25 -26.32
CA PRO A 156 -13.19 -3.25 -27.74
C PRO A 156 -13.00 -1.81 -28.23
N GLY A 157 -12.27 -1.65 -29.34
CA GLY A 157 -12.27 -0.38 -30.07
C GLY A 157 -13.66 0.01 -30.51
#